data_AF-A0A7J4KG69-F1
#
_entry.id   AF-A0A7J4KG69-F1
#
_cell.length_a   1.000
_cell.length_b   1.000
_cell.length_c   1.000
_cell.angle_alpha   90.00
_cell.angle_beta   90.00
_cell.angle_gamma   90.00
#
_symmetry.space_group_name_H-M   'P 1'
#
loop_
_entity.id
_entity.type
_entity.pdbx_description
1 polymer ?
#
loop_
_entity_poly.entity_id
_entity_poly.type
_entity_poly.pdbx_seq_one_letter_code
_entity_poly.pdbx_strand_id
1 'polypeptide(L)'
;MKTDKKEVNAIVLDILQRGHPDDPRPVFKREAIVQAIGLSQFKLLELVPKTLDIQIHELVYIGDGDRPKVERVKRRISYAELTQTARVELPFIIEQLVKEKEQEFVQFFNKSISITPKLHMLHLLPGIGKKLMWEILTEREKRPFESFADISQRIKSIPHPDRMVVNRILEELQDPNVKYHVFTSK
;
A
#
# COMPACT_ATOMS: atom_id res chain seq x y z
N MET A 1 -0.20 -5.86 -15.02
CA MET A 1 -1.03 -5.26 -13.95
C MET A 1 -1.38 -6.36 -12.97
N LYS A 2 -1.26 -6.14 -11.66
CA LYS A 2 -1.67 -7.14 -10.65
C LYS A 2 -3.18 -7.40 -10.83
N THR A 3 -3.58 -8.66 -10.98
CA THR A 3 -5.00 -9.05 -10.96
C THR A 3 -5.62 -8.61 -9.64
N ASP A 4 -6.86 -8.12 -9.67
CA ASP A 4 -7.57 -7.72 -8.46
C ASP A 4 -7.80 -8.94 -7.57
N LYS A 5 -7.24 -8.93 -6.35
CA LYS A 5 -7.33 -10.02 -5.38
C LYS A 5 -8.01 -9.52 -4.11
N LYS A 6 -8.81 -10.37 -3.47
CA LYS A 6 -9.31 -10.06 -2.13
C LYS A 6 -8.14 -9.97 -1.16
N GLU A 7 -8.20 -8.99 -0.27
CA GLU A 7 -7.28 -8.91 0.86
C GLU A 7 -7.69 -9.96 1.89
N VAL A 8 -6.69 -10.65 2.45
CA VAL A 8 -6.89 -11.67 3.48
C VAL A 8 -6.62 -11.10 4.86
N ASN A 9 -5.68 -10.17 4.96
CA ASN A 9 -5.32 -9.48 6.19
C ASN A 9 -5.26 -7.97 5.94
N ALA A 10 -5.52 -7.19 6.99
CA ALA A 10 -5.38 -5.75 6.99
C ALA A 10 -4.77 -5.26 8.31
N ILE A 11 -4.10 -4.11 8.28
CA ILE A 11 -3.61 -3.38 9.47
C ILE A 11 -4.55 -2.23 9.76
N VAL A 12 -4.93 -2.08 11.02
CA VAL A 12 -5.83 -1.03 11.49
C VAL A 12 -5.13 0.34 11.47
N LEU A 13 -5.79 1.32 10.85
CA LEU A 13 -5.36 2.71 10.75
C LEU A 13 -6.06 3.61 11.78
N ASP A 14 -7.36 3.40 12.00
CA ASP A 14 -8.17 4.22 12.92
C ASP A 14 -9.46 3.48 13.32
N ILE A 15 -10.03 3.86 14.45
CA ILE A 15 -11.20 3.23 15.06
C ILE A 15 -12.24 4.27 15.43
N LEU A 16 -13.37 4.27 14.72
CA LEU A 16 -14.51 5.13 14.95
C LEU A 16 -15.58 4.34 15.72
N GLN A 17 -15.51 4.36 17.05
CA GLN A 17 -16.42 3.59 17.92
C GLN A 17 -17.91 3.93 17.70
N ARG A 18 -18.22 5.15 17.27
CA ARG A 18 -19.59 5.62 16.99
C ARG A 18 -19.87 5.83 15.49
N GLY A 19 -19.05 5.23 14.64
CA GLY A 19 -19.09 5.44 13.19
C GLY A 19 -18.67 6.86 12.79
N HIS A 20 -18.98 7.23 11.55
CA HIS A 20 -18.62 8.55 11.01
C HIS A 20 -19.33 9.68 11.78
N PRO A 21 -18.64 10.80 12.07
CA PRO A 21 -19.26 11.96 12.73
C PRO A 21 -20.40 12.52 11.87
N ASP A 22 -20.20 12.55 10.56
CA ASP A 22 -21.11 13.10 9.55
C ASP A 22 -22.26 12.15 9.17
N ASP A 23 -22.37 10.99 9.82
CA ASP A 23 -23.46 10.05 9.58
C ASP A 23 -24.80 10.67 10.04
N PRO A 24 -25.78 10.90 9.14
CA PRO A 24 -27.03 11.57 9.50
C PRO A 24 -27.92 10.72 10.41
N ARG A 25 -27.61 9.43 10.57
CA ARG A 25 -28.39 8.52 11.43
C ARG A 25 -28.21 8.88 12.91
N PRO A 26 -29.25 8.67 13.74
CA PRO A 26 -29.13 8.80 15.19
C PRO A 26 -27.99 7.94 15.75
N VAL A 27 -27.30 8.43 16.78
CA VAL A 27 -26.10 7.79 17.36
C VAL A 27 -26.33 6.31 17.72
N PHE A 28 -27.50 5.97 18.25
CA PHE A 28 -27.85 4.60 18.64
C PHE A 28 -28.02 3.62 17.46
N LYS A 29 -28.12 4.13 16.22
CA LYS A 29 -28.17 3.32 14.98
C LYS A 29 -26.83 3.27 14.25
N ARG A 30 -25.82 4.00 14.71
CA ARG A 30 -24.49 4.00 14.10
C ARG A 30 -23.74 2.75 14.56
N GLU A 31 -23.04 2.12 13.63
CA GLU A 31 -22.17 0.98 13.90
C GLU A 31 -20.72 1.46 14.05
N ALA A 32 -19.92 0.76 14.84
CA ALA A 32 -18.49 1.03 14.91
C ALA A 32 -17.84 0.74 13.55
N ILE A 33 -16.87 1.57 13.17
CA ILE A 33 -16.13 1.45 11.91
C ILE A 33 -14.65 1.44 12.22
N VAL A 34 -13.91 0.56 11.57
CA VAL A 34 -12.45 0.51 11.61
C VAL A 34 -11.94 0.82 10.21
N GLN A 35 -11.09 1.82 10.06
CA GLN A 35 -10.37 2.05 8.81
C GLN A 35 -9.08 1.23 8.85
N ALA A 36 -8.76 0.56 7.75
CA ALA A 36 -7.63 -0.35 7.68
C ALA A 36 -7.00 -0.38 6.27
N ILE A 37 -5.75 -0.81 6.19
CA ILE A 37 -5.03 -1.05 4.94
C ILE A 37 -4.74 -2.54 4.73
N GLY A 38 -5.10 -3.06 3.57
CA GLY A 38 -4.81 -4.42 3.14
C GLY A 38 -3.33 -4.65 2.88
N LEU A 39 -2.84 -5.86 3.21
CA LEU A 39 -1.40 -6.16 3.12
C LEU A 39 -0.91 -6.45 1.69
N SER A 40 -1.77 -6.87 0.76
CA SER A 40 -1.33 -7.46 -0.52
C SER A 40 -1.29 -6.44 -1.65
N GLN A 41 -2.29 -5.56 -1.69
CA GLN A 41 -2.50 -4.55 -2.72
C GLN A 41 -2.82 -3.18 -2.12
N PHE A 42 -2.54 -2.99 -0.83
CA PHE A 42 -2.68 -1.72 -0.12
C PHE A 42 -4.11 -1.15 -0.20
N LYS A 43 -5.13 -2.02 -0.33
CA LYS A 43 -6.52 -1.57 -0.41
C LYS A 43 -6.92 -0.89 0.90
N LEU A 44 -7.49 0.30 0.80
CA LEU A 44 -8.08 1.00 1.95
C LEU A 44 -9.50 0.50 2.16
N LEU A 45 -9.82 0.08 3.38
CA LEU A 45 -11.06 -0.60 3.71
C LEU A 45 -11.70 0.03 4.95
N GLU A 46 -13.03 0.04 4.96
CA GLU A 46 -13.81 0.14 6.18
C GLU A 46 -14.26 -1.25 6.59
N LEU A 47 -14.05 -1.58 7.87
CA LEU A 47 -14.43 -2.85 8.48
C LEU A 47 -15.47 -2.58 9.57
N VAL A 48 -16.40 -3.51 9.75
CA VAL A 48 -17.29 -3.54 10.92
C VAL A 48 -16.69 -4.54 11.91
N PRO A 49 -16.33 -4.11 13.13
CA PRO A 49 -15.70 -4.99 14.10
C PRO A 49 -16.75 -5.82 14.86
N LYS A 50 -16.41 -7.07 15.21
CA LYS A 50 -17.24 -7.91 16.11
C LYS A 50 -17.17 -7.41 17.55
N THR A 51 -16.03 -6.86 17.94
CA THR A 51 -15.74 -6.38 19.30
C THR A 51 -15.00 -5.04 19.21
N LEU A 52 -15.09 -4.22 20.27
CA LEU A 52 -14.31 -2.98 20.36
C LEU A 52 -12.87 -3.21 20.87
N ASP A 53 -12.49 -4.48 21.09
CA ASP A 53 -11.13 -4.87 21.45
C ASP A 53 -10.28 -4.98 20.17
N ILE A 54 -10.07 -3.84 19.51
CA ILE A 54 -9.20 -3.68 18.36
C ILE A 54 -8.30 -2.48 18.65
N GLN A 55 -7.03 -2.56 18.30
CA GLN A 55 -6.08 -1.46 18.46
C GLN A 55 -5.60 -0.93 17.11
N ILE A 56 -5.18 0.33 17.09
CA ILE A 56 -4.44 0.89 15.95
C ILE A 56 -3.14 0.08 15.77
N HIS A 57 -2.72 -0.11 14.50
CA HIS A 57 -1.62 -0.97 14.07
C HIS A 57 -1.84 -2.48 14.24
N GLU A 58 -3.00 -2.90 14.73
CA GLU A 58 -3.29 -4.33 14.87
C GLU A 58 -3.49 -5.01 13.51
N LEU A 59 -2.90 -6.19 13.35
CA LEU A 59 -3.14 -7.07 12.20
C LEU A 59 -4.45 -7.85 12.40
N VAL A 60 -5.40 -7.64 11.50
CA VAL A 60 -6.71 -8.30 11.52
C VAL A 60 -6.93 -9.19 10.30
N TYR A 61 -7.51 -10.37 10.53
CA TYR A 61 -7.92 -11.28 9.45
C TYR A 61 -9.29 -10.88 8.89
N ILE A 62 -9.37 -10.74 7.56
CA ILE A 62 -10.56 -10.33 6.80
C ILE A 62 -10.90 -11.28 5.64
N GLY A 63 -10.24 -12.44 5.57
CA GLY A 63 -10.47 -13.46 4.54
C GLY A 63 -11.84 -14.14 4.63
N ASP A 64 -12.07 -15.16 3.80
CA ASP A 64 -13.38 -15.84 3.70
C ASP A 64 -13.63 -16.86 4.84
N GLY A 65 -12.64 -17.14 5.71
CA GLY A 65 -12.76 -18.01 6.88
C GLY A 65 -13.36 -17.32 8.11
N ASP A 66 -13.24 -17.95 9.29
CA ASP A 66 -13.67 -17.31 10.53
C ASP A 66 -12.76 -16.13 10.90
N ARG A 67 -13.38 -15.01 11.28
CA ARG A 67 -12.73 -13.74 11.57
C ARG A 67 -12.89 -13.43 13.06
N PRO A 68 -11.83 -13.49 13.88
CA PRO A 68 -11.97 -13.32 15.32
C PRO A 68 -12.51 -11.94 15.74
N LYS A 69 -12.01 -10.87 15.10
CA LYS A 69 -12.29 -9.48 15.47
C LYS A 69 -13.12 -8.69 14.47
N VAL A 70 -13.24 -9.16 13.23
CA VAL A 70 -13.94 -8.44 12.15
C VAL A 70 -15.23 -9.18 11.78
N GLU A 71 -16.36 -8.49 11.79
CA GLU A 71 -17.64 -9.07 11.39
C GLU A 71 -17.68 -9.15 9.86
N ARG A 72 -17.46 -8.01 9.21
CA ARG A 72 -17.49 -7.89 7.75
C ARG A 72 -16.59 -6.76 7.26
N VAL A 73 -16.11 -6.92 6.03
CA VAL A 73 -15.60 -5.80 5.24
C VAL A 73 -16.81 -4.99 4.78
N LYS A 74 -16.94 -3.76 5.26
CA LYS A 74 -18.08 -2.89 4.94
C LYS A 74 -18.01 -2.44 3.49
N ARG A 75 -16.87 -1.87 3.11
CA ARG A 75 -16.61 -1.37 1.76
C ARG A 75 -15.13 -1.03 1.60
N ARG A 76 -14.73 -0.88 0.34
CA ARG A 76 -13.50 -0.20 -0.02
C ARG A 76 -13.69 1.31 0.07
N ILE A 77 -12.66 2.04 0.48
CA ILE A 77 -12.64 3.50 0.52
C ILE A 77 -11.48 4.05 -0.31
N SER A 78 -11.60 5.31 -0.69
CA SER A 78 -10.51 6.09 -1.30
C SER A 78 -9.66 6.80 -0.24
N TYR A 79 -8.49 7.31 -0.64
CA TYR A 79 -7.64 8.10 0.27
C TYR A 79 -8.36 9.35 0.82
N ALA A 80 -9.23 9.96 0.01
CA ALA A 80 -10.00 11.14 0.42
C ALA A 80 -10.98 10.85 1.57
N GLU A 81 -11.40 9.59 1.73
CA GLU A 81 -12.34 9.17 2.77
C GLU A 81 -11.65 8.70 4.06
N LEU A 82 -10.32 8.65 4.08
CA LEU A 82 -9.57 8.38 5.30
C LEU A 82 -9.77 9.50 6.32
N THR A 83 -9.90 9.13 7.60
CA THR A 83 -9.86 10.07 8.71
C THR A 83 -8.49 10.74 8.80
N GLN A 84 -8.42 11.86 9.50
CA GLN A 84 -7.14 12.55 9.71
C GLN A 84 -6.11 11.65 10.40
N THR A 85 -6.54 10.89 11.42
CA THR A 85 -5.71 9.87 12.09
C THR A 85 -5.21 8.84 11.08
N ALA A 86 -6.11 8.23 10.31
CA ALA A 86 -5.72 7.21 9.34
C ALA A 86 -4.75 7.74 8.27
N ARG A 87 -4.90 9.00 7.84
CA ARG A 87 -3.96 9.64 6.89
C ARG A 87 -2.58 9.88 7.48
N VAL A 88 -2.49 10.19 8.77
CA VAL A 88 -1.22 10.37 9.48
C VAL A 88 -0.53 9.03 9.69
N GLU A 89 -1.28 7.97 10.02
CA GLU A 89 -0.73 6.64 10.26
C GLU A 89 -0.29 5.91 8.97
N LEU A 90 -0.97 6.18 7.86
CA LEU A 90 -0.78 5.44 6.61
C LEU A 90 0.67 5.38 6.11
N PRO A 91 1.45 6.49 6.03
CA PRO A 91 2.82 6.45 5.55
C PRO A 91 3.72 5.54 6.40
N PHE A 92 3.55 5.54 7.73
CA PHE A 92 4.35 4.73 8.64
C PHE A 92 4.08 3.23 8.43
N ILE A 93 2.82 2.84 8.28
CA ILE A 93 2.45 1.44 8.01
C ILE A 93 2.94 1.00 6.63
N ILE A 94 2.84 1.84 5.60
CA ILE A 94 3.37 1.51 4.28
C ILE A 94 4.89 1.32 4.33
N GLU A 95 5.61 2.19 5.04
CA GLU A 95 7.06 2.04 5.21
C GLU A 95 7.43 0.72 5.89
N GLN A 96 6.71 0.35 6.95
CA GLN A 96 6.90 -0.94 7.64
C GLN A 96 6.62 -2.11 6.68
N LEU A 97 5.50 -2.10 5.96
CA LEU A 97 5.15 -3.15 5.02
C LEU A 97 6.16 -3.28 3.87
N VAL A 98 6.71 -2.17 3.38
CA VAL A 98 7.75 -2.18 2.34
C VAL A 98 9.04 -2.83 2.86
N LYS A 99 9.40 -2.59 4.12
CA LYS A 99 10.55 -3.24 4.76
C LYS A 99 10.30 -4.74 4.98
N GLU A 100 9.15 -5.10 5.54
CA GLU A 100 8.79 -6.50 5.80
C GLU A 100 8.72 -7.34 4.52
N LYS A 101 8.26 -6.72 3.43
CA LYS A 101 8.08 -7.36 2.11
C LYS A 101 9.12 -6.91 1.10
N GLU A 102 10.31 -6.53 1.56
CA GLU A 102 11.38 -6.00 0.72
C GLU A 102 11.60 -6.81 -0.56
N GLN A 103 11.61 -8.14 -0.45
CA GLN A 103 11.81 -9.04 -1.60
C GLN A 103 10.77 -8.85 -2.72
N GLU A 104 9.50 -8.58 -2.39
CA GLU A 104 8.47 -8.32 -3.41
C GLU A 104 8.80 -7.06 -4.23
N PHE A 105 9.34 -6.04 -3.57
CA PHE A 105 9.68 -4.76 -4.20
C PHE A 105 11.02 -4.79 -4.91
N VAL A 106 12.01 -5.50 -4.38
CA VAL A 106 13.27 -5.77 -5.09
C VAL A 106 13.01 -6.51 -6.41
N GLN A 107 12.05 -7.44 -6.40
CA GLN A 107 11.60 -8.11 -7.63
C GLN A 107 11.00 -7.15 -8.65
N PHE A 108 10.39 -6.04 -8.24
CA PHE A 108 9.96 -4.99 -9.18
C PHE A 108 11.14 -4.38 -9.94
N PHE A 109 12.26 -4.08 -9.26
CA PHE A 109 13.48 -3.58 -9.94
C PHE A 109 14.03 -4.62 -10.94
N ASN A 110 14.07 -5.88 -10.52
CA ASN A 110 14.59 -6.98 -11.35
C ASN A 110 13.70 -7.30 -12.57
N LYS A 111 12.37 -7.25 -12.40
CA LYS A 111 11.39 -7.71 -13.41
C LYS A 111 10.65 -6.61 -14.15
N SER A 112 10.94 -5.34 -13.86
CA SER A 112 10.33 -4.21 -14.59
C SER A 112 10.60 -4.28 -16.09
N ILE A 113 9.58 -3.97 -16.89
CA ILE A 113 9.63 -3.99 -18.36
C ILE A 113 9.21 -2.65 -18.96
N SER A 114 9.43 -2.49 -20.27
CA SER A 114 8.88 -1.37 -21.05
C SER A 114 7.36 -1.46 -21.14
N ILE A 115 6.68 -0.36 -20.82
CA ILE A 115 5.22 -0.20 -20.99
C ILE A 115 4.94 0.25 -22.44
N THR A 116 5.71 1.23 -22.91
CA THR A 116 5.71 1.70 -24.30
C THR A 116 7.16 1.92 -24.74
N PRO A 117 7.45 2.17 -26.03
CA PRO A 117 8.81 2.47 -26.48
C PRO A 117 9.47 3.67 -25.78
N LYS A 118 8.67 4.59 -25.21
CA LYS A 118 9.14 5.79 -24.49
C LYS A 118 8.96 5.72 -22.98
N LEU A 119 8.25 4.72 -22.45
CA LEU A 119 7.91 4.62 -21.02
C LEU A 119 8.24 3.22 -20.49
N HIS A 120 9.06 3.18 -19.45
CA HIS A 120 9.44 1.96 -18.74
C HIS A 120 8.81 1.94 -17.33
N MET A 121 8.49 0.76 -16.79
CA MET A 121 7.89 0.64 -15.45
C MET A 121 8.71 1.33 -14.36
N LEU A 122 10.04 1.28 -14.43
CA LEU A 122 10.92 1.97 -13.48
C LEU A 122 10.70 3.48 -13.43
N HIS A 123 10.31 4.13 -14.54
CA HIS A 123 10.01 5.57 -14.55
C HIS A 123 8.77 5.92 -13.71
N LEU A 124 7.96 4.93 -13.32
CA LEU A 124 6.84 5.15 -12.43
C LEU A 124 7.31 5.41 -10.99
N LEU A 125 8.52 5.02 -10.61
CA LEU A 125 9.06 5.35 -9.30
C LEU A 125 9.48 6.83 -9.26
N PRO A 126 9.01 7.61 -8.27
CA PRO A 126 9.38 9.03 -8.14
C PRO A 126 10.90 9.21 -8.09
N GLY A 127 11.42 10.08 -8.96
CA GLY A 127 12.85 10.38 -9.06
C GLY A 127 13.61 9.54 -10.09
N ILE A 128 13.03 8.50 -10.70
CA ILE A 128 13.70 7.74 -11.77
C ILE A 128 13.47 8.40 -13.14
N GLY A 129 14.50 9.10 -13.62
CA GLY A 129 14.60 9.54 -15.01
C GLY A 129 15.29 8.52 -15.91
N LYS A 130 15.44 8.87 -17.20
CA LYS A 130 16.06 8.00 -18.23
C LYS A 130 17.46 7.50 -17.85
N LYS A 131 18.30 8.36 -17.25
CA LYS A 131 19.66 8.01 -16.82
C LYS A 131 19.65 6.90 -15.77
N LEU A 132 18.89 7.10 -14.69
CA LEU A 132 18.79 6.13 -13.59
C LEU A 132 18.13 4.84 -14.04
N MET A 133 17.11 4.92 -14.91
CA MET A 133 16.51 3.72 -15.50
C MET A 133 17.58 2.85 -16.17
N TRP A 134 18.41 3.42 -17.05
CA TRP A 134 19.47 2.66 -17.72
C TRP A 134 20.50 2.09 -16.73
N GLU A 135 20.88 2.86 -15.71
CA GLU A 135 21.79 2.39 -14.65
C GLU A 135 21.22 1.15 -13.93
N ILE A 136 19.94 1.15 -13.58
CA ILE A 136 19.24 -0.01 -12.99
C ILE A 136 19.24 -1.20 -13.95
N LEU A 137 18.94 -0.98 -15.23
CA LEU A 137 18.91 -2.05 -16.24
C LEU A 137 20.29 -2.69 -16.43
N THR A 138 21.34 -1.87 -16.56
CA THR A 138 22.71 -2.35 -16.71
C THR A 138 23.18 -3.12 -15.48
N GLU A 139 22.85 -2.64 -14.27
CA GLU A 139 23.21 -3.36 -13.06
C GLU A 139 22.46 -4.69 -12.94
N ARG A 140 21.12 -4.72 -13.08
CA ARG A 140 20.38 -5.98 -12.94
C ARG A 140 20.77 -7.05 -13.97
N GLU A 141 21.26 -6.66 -15.15
CA GLU A 141 21.78 -7.58 -16.18
C GLU A 141 23.05 -8.30 -15.72
N LYS A 142 23.93 -7.64 -14.94
CA LYS A 142 25.11 -8.29 -14.35
C LYS A 142 24.70 -9.34 -13.33
N ARG A 143 23.77 -8.97 -12.45
CA ARG A 143 23.22 -9.82 -11.38
C ARG A 143 21.90 -9.22 -10.89
N PRO A 144 20.83 -10.02 -10.70
CA PRO A 144 19.61 -9.55 -10.04
C PRO A 144 19.92 -8.96 -8.66
N PHE A 145 19.20 -7.90 -8.29
CA PHE A 145 19.30 -7.33 -6.95
C PHE A 145 18.73 -8.29 -5.90
N GLU A 146 19.39 -8.36 -4.75
CA GLU A 146 18.98 -9.21 -3.62
C GLU A 146 18.27 -8.43 -2.52
N SER A 147 18.52 -7.13 -2.42
CA SER A 147 18.00 -6.25 -1.37
C SER A 147 17.98 -4.78 -1.82
N PHE A 148 17.25 -3.94 -1.09
CA PHE A 148 17.35 -2.49 -1.17
C PHE A 148 18.77 -1.99 -0.86
N ALA A 149 19.45 -2.66 0.07
CA ALA A 149 20.86 -2.40 0.36
C ALA A 149 21.76 -2.70 -0.85
N ASP A 150 21.56 -3.83 -1.56
CA ASP A 150 22.31 -4.16 -2.78
C ASP A 150 22.08 -3.12 -3.88
N ILE A 151 20.84 -2.68 -4.08
CA ILE A 151 20.51 -1.60 -5.04
C ILE A 151 21.28 -0.32 -4.72
N SER A 152 21.20 0.16 -3.48
CA SER A 152 21.85 1.41 -3.06
C SER A 152 23.38 1.34 -3.05
N GLN A 153 23.95 0.16 -2.77
CA GLN A 153 25.39 -0.06 -2.83
C GLN A 153 25.92 0.02 -4.26
N ARG A 154 25.20 -0.58 -5.22
CA ARG A 154 25.58 -0.67 -6.63
C ARG A 154 25.26 0.60 -7.42
N ILE A 155 24.18 1.29 -7.05
CA ILE A 155 23.71 2.49 -7.71
C ILE A 155 23.72 3.65 -6.70
N LYS A 156 24.86 4.35 -6.61
CA LYS A 156 25.04 5.45 -5.63
C LYS A 156 24.03 6.59 -5.78
N SER A 157 23.49 6.75 -6.98
CA SER A 157 22.46 7.75 -7.28
C SER A 157 21.07 7.37 -6.70
N ILE A 158 20.89 6.16 -6.18
CA ILE A 158 19.66 5.66 -5.55
C ILE A 158 19.98 5.26 -4.10
N PRO A 159 20.13 6.23 -3.18
CA PRO A 159 20.49 5.92 -1.80
C PRO A 159 19.35 5.27 -1.00
N HIS A 160 18.09 5.49 -1.39
CA HIS A 160 16.90 5.04 -0.67
C HIS A 160 15.84 4.45 -1.61
N PRO A 161 16.06 3.26 -2.18
CA PRO A 161 15.11 2.62 -3.11
C PRO A 161 13.78 2.24 -2.42
N ASP A 162 13.82 1.93 -1.14
CA ASP A 162 12.67 1.70 -0.26
C ASP A 162 11.73 2.93 -0.24
N ARG A 163 12.29 4.14 -0.06
CA ARG A 163 11.51 5.38 -0.05
C ARG A 163 10.86 5.67 -1.40
N MET A 164 11.51 5.32 -2.51
CA MET A 164 10.91 5.47 -3.85
C MET A 164 9.67 4.59 -4.00
N VAL A 165 9.72 3.37 -3.47
CA VAL A 165 8.57 2.45 -3.44
C VAL A 165 7.45 2.99 -2.55
N VAL A 166 7.76 3.42 -1.33
CA VAL A 166 6.77 4.01 -0.41
C VAL A 166 6.06 5.21 -1.06
N ASN A 167 6.83 6.13 -1.64
CA ASN A 167 6.28 7.31 -2.31
C ASN A 167 5.40 6.93 -3.51
N ARG A 168 5.78 5.89 -4.26
CA ARG A 168 4.94 5.40 -5.36
C ARG A 168 3.62 4.80 -4.86
N ILE A 169 3.64 4.01 -3.79
CA ILE A 169 2.41 3.44 -3.22
C ILE A 169 1.50 4.58 -2.75
N LEU A 170 2.05 5.58 -2.06
CA LEU A 170 1.29 6.76 -1.62
C LEU A 170 0.70 7.54 -2.81
N GLU A 171 1.50 7.81 -3.85
CA GLU A 171 1.02 8.46 -5.08
C GLU A 171 -0.16 7.71 -5.70
N GLU A 172 -0.04 6.38 -5.84
CA GLU A 172 -1.10 5.53 -6.39
C GLU A 172 -2.39 5.50 -5.55
N LEU A 173 -2.29 5.67 -4.23
CA LEU A 173 -3.45 5.76 -3.34
C LEU A 173 -4.07 7.16 -3.33
N GLN A 174 -3.24 8.20 -3.39
CA GLN A 174 -3.65 9.60 -3.23
C GLN A 174 -4.23 10.20 -4.51
N ASP A 175 -3.59 9.94 -5.66
CA ASP A 175 -4.01 10.53 -6.93
C ASP A 175 -5.01 9.61 -7.65
N PRO A 176 -6.31 9.98 -7.70
CA PRO A 176 -7.33 9.18 -8.36
C PRO A 176 -7.15 9.09 -9.88
N ASN A 177 -6.29 9.94 -10.46
CA ASN A 177 -6.03 10.00 -11.90
C ASN A 177 -4.75 9.25 -12.30
N VAL A 178 -4.06 8.59 -11.36
CA VAL A 178 -2.90 7.76 -11.68
C VAL A 178 -3.29 6.71 -12.71
N LYS A 179 -2.62 6.77 -13.86
CA LYS A 179 -2.92 5.89 -14.99
C LYS A 179 -2.39 4.46 -14.77
N TYR A 180 -1.26 4.33 -14.10
CA TYR A 180 -0.53 3.07 -13.95
C TYR A 180 -0.42 2.69 -12.49
N HIS A 181 -1.12 1.65 -12.06
CA HIS A 181 -0.97 1.08 -10.73
C HIS A 181 -0.02 -0.13 -10.81
N VAL A 182 1.15 -0.01 -10.18
CA VAL A 182 2.13 -1.10 -10.12
C VAL A 182 2.10 -1.85 -8.79
N PHE A 183 1.72 -1.18 -7.70
CA PHE A 183 1.70 -1.78 -6.37
C PHE A 183 0.29 -1.94 -5.81
N THR A 184 -0.58 -0.97 -6.10
CA THR A 184 -1.97 -0.94 -5.68
C THR A 184 -2.90 -1.56 -6.73
N SER A 185 -4.16 -1.80 -6.35
CA SER A 185 -5.23 -2.17 -7.29
C SER A 185 -6.17 -0.98 -7.46
N LYS A 186 -6.83 -0.88 -8.62
CA LYS A 186 -7.86 0.14 -8.86
C LYS A 186 -9.18 -0.25 -8.23
#